data_AF-A0A7C5Q1E0-F1
#
_entry.id   AF-A0A7C5Q1E0-F1
#
_cell.length_a   1.000
_cell.length_b   1.000
_cell.length_c   1.000
_cell.angle_alpha   90.00
_cell.angle_beta   90.00
_cell.angle_gamma   90.00
#
_symmetry.space_group_name_H-M   'P 1'
#
loop_
_entity.id
_entity.type
_entity.pdbx_description
1 polymer ?
#
loop_
_entity_poly.entity_id
_entity_poly.type
_entity_poly.pdbx_seq_one_letter_code
_entity_poly.pdbx_strand_id
1 'polypeptide(L)'
;MFEKLKSLFVIEEEEAPAQKKAAADAQGDVKSQAAQPAAGQEAFSIAKSTGEGGKVRNKFIEVLFGALEKNNKEGFDYLEFKQSLQSLEKMPMDEATRYQSAMAMAKSLGVQRDALIESAKHYISVLTQEELKFKQALKKQQDQKVTQREKELKALQESITARQKQIEQLKKEIEEAGKKAEKIRSSLSVEKQKIQNTANDFMASLKVLTEQIHSDVEKMKQYLK
;
A
#
# COMPACT_ATOMS: atom_id res chain seq x y z
N MET A 1 5.29 37.93 15.51
CA MET A 1 4.56 38.48 14.35
C MET A 1 3.66 37.43 13.74
N PHE A 2 4.13 36.18 13.68
CA PHE A 2 3.43 34.98 13.26
C PHE A 2 1.93 34.87 13.61
N GLU A 3 1.56 34.88 14.89
CA GLU A 3 0.13 34.77 15.29
C GLU A 3 -0.73 35.95 14.80
N LYS A 4 -0.13 37.15 14.72
CA LYS A 4 -0.80 38.34 14.20
C LYS A 4 -1.00 38.23 12.68
N LEU A 5 0.01 37.75 11.96
CA LEU A 5 -0.07 37.48 10.52
C LEU A 5 -1.06 36.35 10.20
N LYS A 6 -1.10 35.29 11.00
CA LYS A 6 -2.08 34.19 10.85
C LYS A 6 -3.52 34.70 10.94
N SER A 7 -3.80 35.55 11.94
CA SER A 7 -5.11 36.19 12.11
C SER A 7 -5.49 37.19 11.00
N LEU A 8 -4.53 37.66 10.18
CA LEU A 8 -4.78 38.62 9.09
C LEU A 8 -5.36 37.97 7.83
N PHE A 9 -5.19 36.65 7.65
CA PHE A 9 -5.60 35.94 6.43
C PHE A 9 -6.48 34.73 6.67
N VAL A 10 -6.62 34.25 7.92
CA VAL A 10 -7.54 33.17 8.28
C VAL A 10 -8.70 33.77 9.04
N ILE A 11 -9.87 33.83 8.42
CA ILE A 11 -11.14 34.05 9.11
C ILE A 11 -11.46 32.69 9.77
N GLU A 12 -11.44 32.64 11.10
CA GLU A 12 -12.01 31.52 11.85
C GLU A 12 -13.51 31.51 11.56
N GLU A 13 -13.93 30.74 10.55
CA GLU A 13 -15.32 30.31 10.46
C GLU A 13 -15.59 29.47 11.71
N GLU A 14 -16.42 30.02 12.61
CA GLU A 14 -17.05 29.27 13.70
C GLU A 14 -17.57 27.94 13.15
N GLU A 15 -17.04 26.82 13.66
CA GLU A 15 -17.58 25.50 13.40
C GLU A 15 -19.04 25.47 13.89
N ALA A 16 -19.98 25.63 12.96
CA ALA A 16 -21.40 25.38 13.23
C ALA A 16 -21.61 23.88 13.50
N PRO A 17 -22.39 23.51 14.52
CA PRO A 17 -22.48 22.13 14.99
C PRO A 17 -23.21 21.22 14.01
N ALA A 18 -22.64 20.02 13.84
CA ALA A 18 -23.15 18.95 13.00
C ALA A 18 -24.63 18.62 13.27
N GLN A 19 -25.48 18.72 12.25
CA GLN A 19 -26.81 18.12 12.24
C GLN A 19 -26.81 16.80 11.48
N LYS A 20 -27.17 15.74 12.21
CA LYS A 20 -27.52 14.41 11.68
C LYS A 20 -28.86 14.47 10.94
N LYS A 21 -28.96 13.77 9.80
CA LYS A 21 -30.11 12.99 9.29
C LYS A 21 -29.62 12.28 8.02
N ALA A 22 -29.54 10.96 7.95
CA ALA A 22 -30.57 9.91 7.94
C ALA A 22 -30.60 9.29 6.53
N ALA A 23 -30.63 7.95 6.52
CA ALA A 23 -30.50 7.10 5.36
C ALA A 23 -31.69 7.17 4.39
N ALA A 24 -31.45 6.84 3.13
CA ALA A 24 -32.43 6.26 2.23
C ALA A 24 -31.72 5.32 1.24
N ASP A 25 -32.09 4.05 1.31
CA ASP A 25 -31.81 2.98 0.36
C ASP A 25 -32.36 3.29 -1.04
N ALA A 26 -31.65 2.81 -2.07
CA ALA A 26 -32.27 2.29 -3.29
C ALA A 26 -31.28 1.36 -4.01
N GLN A 27 -31.60 0.06 -3.98
CA GLN A 27 -31.04 -0.98 -4.85
C GLN A 27 -31.50 -0.80 -6.31
N GLY A 28 -30.64 -1.19 -7.25
CA GLY A 28 -30.98 -1.37 -8.67
C GLY A 28 -29.86 -2.09 -9.44
N ASP A 29 -30.16 -3.29 -9.92
CA ASP A 29 -29.29 -4.30 -10.52
C ASP A 29 -28.53 -3.94 -11.83
N VAL A 30 -27.26 -4.38 -11.85
CA VAL A 30 -26.51 -5.15 -12.87
C VAL A 30 -26.65 -4.82 -14.37
N LYS A 31 -25.52 -4.43 -15.00
CA LYS A 31 -25.00 -5.19 -16.16
C LYS A 31 -23.49 -5.08 -16.36
N SER A 32 -22.87 -6.26 -16.41
CA SER A 32 -21.47 -6.54 -16.71
C SER A 32 -21.12 -6.23 -18.17
N GLN A 33 -19.97 -5.61 -18.40
CA GLN A 33 -19.21 -5.76 -19.64
C GLN A 33 -17.70 -5.74 -19.34
N ALA A 34 -17.06 -6.82 -19.76
CA ALA A 34 -15.62 -7.04 -19.70
C ALA A 34 -14.89 -6.21 -20.75
N ALA A 35 -13.73 -5.66 -20.39
CA ALA A 35 -12.66 -5.31 -21.33
C ALA A 35 -11.29 -5.46 -20.65
N GLN A 36 -10.39 -6.08 -21.40
CA GLN A 36 -9.04 -6.53 -21.06
C GLN A 36 -8.01 -5.38 -20.86
N PRO A 37 -6.83 -5.67 -20.29
CA PRO A 37 -5.91 -4.66 -19.78
C PRO A 37 -5.00 -4.13 -20.88
N ALA A 38 -5.12 -2.83 -21.18
CA ALA A 38 -4.13 -2.10 -21.97
C ALA A 38 -3.07 -1.55 -21.01
N ALA A 39 -1.86 -2.12 -21.09
CA ALA A 39 -0.65 -1.51 -20.54
C ALA A 39 -0.39 -0.19 -21.28
N GLY A 40 -0.53 0.92 -20.55
CA GLY A 40 -0.17 2.26 -20.99
C GLY A 40 0.30 3.05 -19.78
N GLN A 41 1.50 3.61 -19.86
CA GLN A 41 2.06 4.50 -18.85
C GLN A 41 1.14 5.71 -18.68
N GLU A 42 0.27 5.66 -17.67
CA GLU A 42 -0.46 6.84 -17.23
C GLU A 42 0.46 7.68 -16.37
N ALA A 43 1.04 8.72 -16.98
CA ALA A 43 1.44 9.88 -16.21
C ALA A 43 0.21 10.39 -15.46
N PHE A 44 0.23 10.30 -14.13
CA PHE A 44 -0.84 10.83 -13.29
C PHE A 44 -0.99 12.33 -13.57
N SER A 45 -1.92 12.68 -14.43
CA SER A 45 -2.45 14.04 -14.48
C SER A 45 -3.15 14.29 -13.15
N ILE A 46 -3.00 15.49 -12.60
CA ILE A 46 -3.87 15.97 -11.52
C ILE A 46 -5.24 16.24 -12.17
N ALA A 47 -5.91 15.16 -12.56
CA ALA A 47 -7.31 15.19 -12.91
C ALA A 47 -8.05 15.67 -11.67
N LYS A 48 -8.88 16.69 -11.85
CA LYS A 48 -9.73 17.30 -10.84
C LYS A 48 -10.52 16.18 -10.14
N SER A 49 -10.03 15.75 -8.98
CA SER A 49 -10.60 14.63 -8.23
C SER A 49 -12.01 14.97 -7.80
N THR A 50 -12.94 14.05 -8.01
CA THR A 50 -14.31 14.02 -7.45
C THR A 50 -14.35 13.81 -5.92
N GLY A 51 -13.31 14.22 -5.20
CA GLY A 51 -13.26 14.21 -3.74
C GLY A 51 -13.58 15.59 -3.17
N GLU A 52 -14.08 15.63 -1.93
CA GLU A 52 -14.23 16.86 -1.13
C GLU A 52 -13.05 17.80 -1.38
N GLY A 53 -13.35 19.06 -1.71
CA GLY A 53 -12.33 20.08 -1.92
C GLY A 53 -11.33 20.15 -0.76
N GLY A 54 -10.09 20.54 -1.07
CA GLY A 54 -9.05 20.64 -0.06
C GLY A 54 -9.47 21.55 1.10
N LYS A 55 -9.33 21.06 2.34
CA LYS A 55 -9.55 21.86 3.55
C LYS A 55 -8.30 22.65 3.89
N VAL A 56 -8.48 23.91 4.30
CA VAL A 56 -7.40 24.72 4.88
C VAL A 56 -6.91 24.02 6.14
N ARG A 57 -5.59 23.83 6.26
CA ARG A 57 -4.99 23.14 7.41
C ARG A 57 -3.90 24.01 8.00
N ASN A 58 -3.94 24.18 9.33
CA ASN A 58 -3.01 25.04 10.08
C ASN A 58 -1.55 24.77 9.73
N LYS A 59 -1.12 23.51 9.65
CA LYS A 59 0.28 23.18 9.28
C LYS A 59 0.76 23.79 7.95
N PHE A 60 -0.12 23.90 6.94
CA PHE A 60 0.25 24.47 5.64
C PHE A 60 0.23 26.00 5.70
N ILE A 61 -0.73 26.55 6.43
CA ILE A 61 -0.78 27.98 6.75
C ILE A 61 0.52 28.41 7.46
N GLU A 62 0.97 27.64 8.45
CA GLU A 62 2.20 27.91 9.20
C GLU A 62 3.46 27.87 8.32
N VAL A 63 3.55 26.92 7.39
CA VAL A 63 4.66 26.84 6.42
C VAL A 63 4.65 28.04 5.48
N LEU A 64 3.49 28.41 4.93
CA LEU A 64 3.36 29.54 4.01
C LEU A 64 3.66 30.87 4.72
N PHE A 65 3.16 31.06 5.94
CA PHE A 65 3.49 32.25 6.74
C PHE A 65 4.96 32.31 7.13
N GLY A 66 5.56 31.18 7.51
CA GLY A 66 6.99 31.11 7.77
C GLY A 66 7.82 31.49 6.53
N ALA A 67 7.34 31.20 5.32
CA ALA A 67 7.99 31.65 4.10
C ALA A 67 7.81 33.16 3.84
N LEU A 68 6.62 33.71 4.12
CA LEU A 68 6.39 35.15 4.04
C LEU A 68 7.25 35.93 5.03
N GLU A 69 7.31 35.51 6.31
CA GLU A 69 8.13 36.15 7.33
C GLU A 69 9.62 36.14 6.99
N LYS A 70 10.14 35.03 6.45
CA LYS A 70 11.54 34.94 6.01
C LYS A 70 11.87 35.84 4.82
N ASN A 71 10.87 36.25 4.07
CA ASN A 71 11.00 37.12 2.90
C ASN A 71 10.38 38.51 3.16
N ASN A 72 10.17 38.87 4.44
CA ASN A 72 9.61 40.16 4.83
C ASN A 72 10.56 41.29 4.41
N LYS A 73 10.02 42.40 3.90
CA LYS A 73 10.83 43.57 3.56
C LYS A 73 10.97 44.47 4.80
N GLU A 74 12.07 45.20 4.88
CA GLU A 74 12.23 46.22 5.91
C GLU A 74 11.37 47.45 5.60
N GLY A 75 10.71 48.01 6.61
CA GLY A 75 9.87 49.19 6.50
C GLY A 75 8.38 48.87 6.49
N PHE A 76 7.57 49.84 6.03
CA PHE A 76 6.12 49.66 5.93
C PHE A 76 5.76 49.11 4.56
N ASP A 77 5.28 47.86 4.49
CA ASP A 77 4.95 47.20 3.23
C ASP A 77 3.51 46.65 3.20
N TYR A 78 3.19 45.78 2.23
CA TYR A 78 1.88 45.14 2.11
C TYR A 78 1.40 44.44 3.39
N LEU A 79 2.27 43.78 4.17
CA LEU A 79 1.90 43.09 5.40
C LEU A 79 1.50 44.07 6.50
N GLU A 80 2.26 45.15 6.70
CA GLU A 80 1.94 46.23 7.62
C GLU A 80 0.71 47.01 7.16
N PHE A 81 0.56 47.21 5.85
CA PHE A 81 -0.65 47.79 5.25
C PHE A 81 -1.87 46.93 5.54
N LYS A 82 -1.80 45.61 5.35
CA LYS A 82 -2.88 44.67 5.69
C LYS A 82 -3.18 44.69 7.19
N GLN A 83 -2.16 44.82 8.04
CA GLN A 83 -2.32 44.98 9.48
C GLN A 83 -3.05 46.29 9.86
N SER A 84 -2.73 47.39 9.18
CA SER A 84 -3.41 48.67 9.37
C SER A 84 -4.89 48.58 8.97
N LEU A 85 -5.20 47.90 7.87
CA LEU A 85 -6.58 47.68 7.42
C LEU A 85 -7.40 46.88 8.44
N GLN A 86 -6.83 45.82 9.01
CA GLN A 86 -7.47 45.03 10.07
C GLN A 86 -7.69 45.87 11.34
N SER A 87 -6.77 46.77 11.65
CA SER A 87 -6.93 47.65 12.82
C SER A 87 -8.06 48.67 12.61
N LEU A 88 -8.18 49.23 11.40
CA LEU A 88 -9.23 50.17 11.02
C LEU A 88 -10.60 49.52 10.83
N GLU A 89 -10.66 48.20 10.63
CA GLU A 89 -11.90 47.43 10.53
C GLU A 89 -12.76 47.49 11.79
N LYS A 90 -12.15 47.75 12.94
CA LYS A 90 -12.84 47.93 14.23
C LYS A 90 -13.61 49.24 14.32
N MET A 91 -13.46 50.14 13.35
CA MET A 91 -14.14 51.44 13.31
C MET A 91 -15.27 51.42 12.28
N PRO A 92 -16.40 52.11 12.54
CA PRO A 92 -17.52 52.19 11.61
C PRO A 92 -17.17 53.10 10.43
N MET A 93 -16.49 52.54 9.43
CA MET A 93 -16.18 53.19 8.16
C MET A 93 -16.31 52.21 7.00
N ASP A 94 -16.69 52.72 5.83
CA ASP A 94 -16.74 51.95 4.60
C ASP A 94 -15.33 51.52 4.14
N GLU A 95 -15.28 50.50 3.28
CA GLU A 95 -14.03 49.91 2.80
C GLU A 95 -13.15 50.92 2.05
N ALA A 96 -13.74 51.76 1.20
CA ALA A 96 -12.96 52.72 0.42
C ALA A 96 -12.29 53.74 1.33
N THR A 97 -13.02 54.30 2.30
CA THR A 97 -12.48 55.21 3.32
C THR A 97 -11.38 54.53 4.14
N ARG A 98 -11.53 53.24 4.45
CA ARG A 98 -10.52 52.45 5.19
C ARG A 98 -9.20 52.31 4.43
N TYR A 99 -9.28 51.93 3.14
CA TYR A 99 -8.09 51.82 2.28
C TYR A 99 -7.43 53.17 2.04
N GLN A 100 -8.20 54.25 1.85
CA GLN A 100 -7.67 55.60 1.71
C GLN A 100 -6.97 56.07 3.00
N SER A 101 -7.54 55.76 4.17
CA SER A 101 -6.96 56.11 5.48
C SER A 101 -5.65 55.36 5.73
N ALA A 102 -5.62 54.05 5.46
CA ALA A 102 -4.39 53.26 5.52
C ALA A 102 -3.32 53.76 4.54
N MET A 103 -3.72 54.18 3.32
CA MET A 103 -2.81 54.72 2.32
C MET A 103 -2.25 56.09 2.73
N ALA A 104 -3.05 56.95 3.37
CA ALA A 104 -2.59 58.21 3.92
C ALA A 104 -1.53 57.99 5.02
N MET A 105 -1.73 56.99 5.88
CA MET A 105 -0.73 56.56 6.87
C MET A 105 0.56 56.06 6.19
N ALA A 106 0.45 55.17 5.21
CA ALA A 106 1.60 54.68 4.44
C ALA A 106 2.39 55.83 3.78
N LYS A 107 1.68 56.80 3.19
CA LYS A 107 2.28 57.99 2.56
C LYS A 107 3.00 58.88 3.57
N SER A 108 2.48 59.02 4.78
CA SER A 108 3.15 59.76 5.87
C SER A 108 4.46 59.10 6.32
N LEU A 109 4.59 57.78 6.11
CA LEU A 109 5.80 56.99 6.33
C LEU A 109 6.72 56.92 5.09
N GLY A 110 6.43 57.71 4.05
CA GLY A 110 7.23 57.77 2.83
C GLY A 110 6.94 56.67 1.80
N VAL A 111 5.89 55.87 1.99
CA VAL A 111 5.55 54.75 1.11
C VAL A 111 4.51 55.17 0.06
N GLN A 112 4.83 54.92 -1.20
CA GLN A 112 3.93 55.19 -2.33
C GLN A 112 3.10 53.96 -2.70
N ARG A 113 1.97 54.19 -3.39
CA ARG A 113 1.04 53.13 -3.82
C ARG A 113 1.75 52.02 -4.60
N ASP A 114 2.60 52.40 -5.55
CA ASP A 114 3.28 51.43 -6.41
C ASP A 114 4.24 50.54 -5.61
N ALA A 115 4.91 51.10 -4.59
CA ALA A 115 5.77 50.32 -3.71
C ALA A 115 4.98 49.26 -2.90
N LEU A 116 3.77 49.59 -2.43
CA LEU A 116 2.88 48.62 -1.78
C LEU A 116 2.45 47.50 -2.75
N ILE A 117 2.07 47.85 -3.97
CA ILE A 117 1.69 46.86 -4.99
C ILE A 117 2.87 45.95 -5.33
N GLU A 118 4.07 46.49 -5.50
CA GLU A 118 5.27 45.70 -5.77
C GLU A 118 5.67 44.82 -4.57
N SER A 119 5.44 45.26 -3.33
CA SER A 119 5.61 44.41 -2.15
C SER A 119 4.59 43.27 -2.11
N ALA A 120 3.33 43.50 -2.47
CA ALA A 120 2.32 42.46 -2.57
C ALA A 120 2.67 41.42 -3.66
N LYS A 121 3.12 41.87 -4.83
CA LYS A 121 3.60 40.99 -5.91
C LYS A 121 4.80 40.15 -5.48
N HIS A 122 5.71 40.72 -4.69
CA HIS A 122 6.83 39.98 -4.11
C HIS A 122 6.34 38.83 -3.23
N TYR A 123 5.39 39.07 -2.33
CA TYR A 123 4.82 38.02 -1.48
C TYR A 123 4.08 36.94 -2.28
N ILE A 124 3.35 37.31 -3.34
CA ILE A 124 2.75 36.35 -4.28
C ILE A 124 3.82 35.50 -4.97
N SER A 125 4.95 36.10 -5.37
CA SER A 125 6.07 35.37 -5.96
C SER A 125 6.66 34.37 -4.96
N VAL A 126 6.85 34.76 -3.70
CA VAL A 126 7.31 33.87 -2.62
C VAL A 126 6.36 32.68 -2.45
N LEU A 127 5.04 32.91 -2.39
CA LEU A 127 4.05 31.84 -2.29
C LEU A 127 4.06 30.92 -3.53
N THR A 128 4.22 31.48 -4.73
CA THR A 128 4.38 30.70 -5.97
C THR A 128 5.62 29.81 -5.93
N GLN A 129 6.73 30.30 -5.38
CA GLN A 129 7.94 29.49 -5.20
C GLN A 129 7.73 28.35 -4.19
N GLU A 130 7.01 28.60 -3.10
CA GLU A 130 6.65 27.54 -2.14
C GLU A 130 5.69 26.50 -2.75
N GLU A 131 4.74 26.93 -3.59
CA GLU A 131 3.89 26.02 -4.36
C GLU A 131 4.74 25.11 -5.28
N LEU A 132 5.73 25.67 -5.97
CA LEU A 132 6.62 24.91 -6.84
C LEU A 132 7.44 23.89 -6.05
N LYS A 133 8.04 24.29 -4.93
CA LYS A 133 8.76 23.38 -4.03
C LYS A 133 7.87 22.26 -3.52
N PHE A 134 6.63 22.60 -3.13
CA PHE A 134 5.65 21.62 -2.68
C PHE A 134 5.30 20.61 -3.78
N LYS A 135 5.02 21.06 -5.01
CA LYS A 135 4.76 20.18 -6.17
C LYS A 135 5.93 19.25 -6.46
N GLN A 136 7.17 19.75 -6.39
CA GLN A 136 8.36 18.92 -6.57
C GLN A 136 8.54 17.89 -5.46
N ALA A 137 8.34 18.28 -4.20
CA ALA A 137 8.41 17.37 -3.06
C ALA A 137 7.32 16.29 -3.13
N LEU A 138 6.11 16.68 -3.52
CA LEU A 138 4.99 15.76 -3.71
C LEU A 138 5.29 14.74 -4.81
N LYS A 139 5.78 15.21 -5.98
CA LYS A 139 6.19 14.33 -7.08
C LYS A 139 7.27 13.35 -6.63
N LYS A 140 8.32 13.84 -5.96
CA LYS A 140 9.39 12.99 -5.43
C LYS A 140 8.85 11.93 -4.45
N GLN A 141 7.95 12.32 -3.55
CA GLN A 141 7.36 11.41 -2.58
C GLN A 141 6.48 10.36 -3.27
N GLN A 142 5.71 10.76 -4.28
CA GLN A 142 4.90 9.86 -5.10
C GLN A 142 5.79 8.87 -5.84
N ASP A 143 6.78 9.36 -6.59
CA ASP A 143 7.71 8.52 -7.35
C ASP A 143 8.41 7.51 -6.42
N GLN A 144 8.93 7.96 -5.27
CA GLN A 144 9.58 7.07 -4.31
C GLN A 144 8.64 5.98 -3.78
N LYS A 145 7.41 6.34 -3.37
CA LYS A 145 6.45 5.35 -2.84
C LYS A 145 5.96 4.39 -3.91
N VAL A 146 5.63 4.91 -5.10
CA VAL A 146 5.14 4.10 -6.22
C VAL A 146 6.23 3.16 -6.70
N THR A 147 7.43 3.67 -7.02
CA THR A 147 8.55 2.85 -7.48
C THR A 147 8.96 1.78 -6.45
N GLN A 148 8.95 2.09 -5.15
CA GLN A 148 9.25 1.08 -4.14
C GLN A 148 8.21 -0.03 -4.12
N ARG A 149 6.92 0.31 -4.24
CA ARG A 149 5.82 -0.66 -4.29
C ARG A 149 5.82 -1.48 -5.58
N GLU A 150 6.16 -0.88 -6.72
CA GLU A 150 6.32 -1.58 -7.99
C GLU A 150 7.45 -2.60 -7.92
N LYS A 151 8.59 -2.25 -7.32
CA LYS A 151 9.72 -3.17 -7.10
C LYS A 151 9.33 -4.34 -6.19
N GLU A 152 8.64 -4.05 -5.09
CA GLU A 152 8.16 -5.08 -4.15
C GLU A 152 7.17 -6.02 -4.83
N LEU A 153 6.22 -5.47 -5.60
CA LEU A 153 5.24 -6.26 -6.37
C LEU A 153 5.94 -7.18 -7.37
N LYS A 154 6.92 -6.66 -8.11
CA LYS A 154 7.69 -7.46 -9.08
C LYS A 154 8.45 -8.59 -8.40
N ALA A 155 9.13 -8.30 -7.29
CA ALA A 155 9.87 -9.31 -6.53
C ALA A 155 8.94 -10.42 -5.99
N LEU A 156 7.74 -10.05 -5.52
CA LEU A 156 6.72 -11.01 -5.09
C LEU A 156 6.23 -11.88 -6.26
N GLN A 157 5.97 -11.29 -7.43
CA GLN A 157 5.55 -12.04 -8.63
C GLN A 157 6.60 -13.03 -9.10
N GLU A 158 7.87 -12.62 -9.13
CA GLU A 158 9.01 -13.51 -9.45
C GLU A 158 9.11 -14.66 -8.43
N SER A 159 8.96 -14.36 -7.14
CA SER A 159 8.99 -15.36 -6.07
C SER A 159 7.82 -16.35 -6.16
N ILE A 160 6.61 -15.88 -6.48
CA ILE A 160 5.43 -16.72 -6.70
C ILE A 160 5.69 -17.69 -7.86
N THR A 161 6.21 -17.18 -8.98
CA THR A 161 6.49 -17.98 -10.17
C THR A 161 7.55 -19.05 -9.88
N ALA A 162 8.61 -18.70 -9.15
CA ALA A 162 9.65 -19.65 -8.76
C ALA A 162 9.11 -20.76 -7.84
N ARG A 163 8.28 -20.40 -6.84
CA ARG A 163 7.65 -21.38 -5.94
C ARG A 163 6.65 -22.27 -6.65
N GLN A 164 5.89 -21.75 -7.62
CA GLN A 164 4.99 -22.56 -8.44
C GLN A 164 5.76 -23.65 -9.21
N LYS A 165 6.90 -23.31 -9.82
CA LYS A 165 7.78 -24.30 -10.47
C LYS A 165 8.30 -25.35 -9.50
N GLN A 166 8.67 -24.94 -8.27
CA GLN A 166 9.10 -25.89 -7.23
C GLN A 166 7.97 -26.84 -6.82
N ILE A 167 6.74 -26.34 -6.70
CA ILE A 167 5.57 -27.18 -6.39
C ILE A 167 5.34 -28.22 -7.49
N GLU A 168 5.44 -27.84 -8.77
CA GLU A 168 5.30 -28.77 -9.89
C GLU A 168 6.38 -29.86 -9.85
N GLN A 169 7.64 -29.48 -9.60
CA GLN A 169 8.74 -30.43 -9.49
C GLN A 169 8.54 -31.41 -8.33
N LEU A 170 8.19 -30.90 -7.13
CA LEU A 170 7.94 -31.73 -5.95
C LEU A 170 6.76 -32.68 -6.17
N LYS A 171 5.69 -32.24 -6.85
CA LYS A 171 4.56 -33.10 -7.21
C LYS A 171 5.00 -34.27 -8.09
N LYS A 172 5.84 -34.01 -9.09
CA LYS A 172 6.39 -35.05 -9.96
C LYS A 172 7.26 -36.05 -9.19
N GLU A 173 8.12 -35.56 -8.31
CA GLU A 173 8.96 -36.42 -7.46
C GLU A 173 8.13 -37.31 -6.52
N ILE A 174 7.06 -36.76 -5.93
CA ILE A 174 6.12 -37.52 -5.09
C ILE A 174 5.45 -38.63 -5.90
N GLU A 175 5.00 -38.33 -7.12
CA GLU A 175 4.38 -39.33 -8.01
C GLU A 175 5.35 -40.46 -8.37
N GLU A 176 6.59 -40.12 -8.75
CA GLU A 176 7.63 -41.09 -9.08
C GLU A 176 8.00 -41.97 -7.88
N ALA A 177 8.13 -41.38 -6.68
CA ALA A 177 8.37 -42.11 -5.44
C ALA A 177 7.20 -43.04 -5.10
N GLY A 178 5.96 -42.59 -5.29
CA GLY A 178 4.76 -43.40 -5.11
C GLY A 178 4.76 -44.65 -5.99
N LYS A 179 5.02 -44.50 -7.30
CA LYS A 179 5.11 -45.62 -8.25
C LYS A 179 6.22 -46.61 -7.88
N LYS A 180 7.39 -46.11 -7.44
CA LYS A 180 8.50 -46.96 -6.97
C LYS A 180 8.10 -47.74 -5.71
N ALA A 181 7.44 -47.09 -4.75
CA ALA A 181 7.00 -47.73 -3.52
C ALA A 181 5.98 -48.85 -3.79
N GLU A 182 5.03 -48.64 -4.70
CA GLU A 182 4.08 -49.67 -5.12
C GLU A 182 4.80 -50.87 -5.75
N LYS A 183 5.72 -50.63 -6.70
CA LYS A 183 6.49 -51.71 -7.32
C LYS A 183 7.28 -52.54 -6.30
N ILE A 184 7.90 -51.88 -5.33
CA ILE A 184 8.64 -52.56 -4.25
C ILE A 184 7.69 -53.37 -3.37
N ARG A 185 6.51 -52.82 -2.99
CA ARG A 185 5.50 -53.56 -2.20
C ARG A 185 5.04 -54.82 -2.92
N SER A 186 4.74 -54.72 -4.22
CA SER A 186 4.33 -55.88 -5.03
C SER A 186 5.42 -56.95 -5.07
N SER A 187 6.67 -56.55 -5.32
CA SER A 187 7.82 -57.46 -5.34
C SER A 187 8.03 -58.15 -3.98
N LEU A 188 7.97 -57.38 -2.89
CA LEU A 188 8.09 -57.92 -1.53
C LEU A 188 7.00 -58.94 -1.21
N SER A 189 5.76 -58.71 -1.66
CA SER A 189 4.67 -59.67 -1.47
C SER A 189 4.95 -60.98 -2.18
N VAL A 190 5.42 -60.92 -3.43
CA VAL A 190 5.76 -62.10 -4.23
C VAL A 190 6.92 -62.88 -3.58
N GLU A 191 7.99 -62.20 -3.19
CA GLU A 191 9.15 -62.85 -2.55
C GLU A 191 8.77 -63.48 -1.20
N LYS A 192 7.97 -62.80 -0.37
CA LYS A 192 7.45 -63.38 0.88
C LYS A 192 6.66 -64.66 0.63
N GLN A 193 5.78 -64.66 -0.37
CA GLN A 193 4.98 -65.83 -0.71
C GLN A 193 5.84 -66.99 -1.20
N LYS A 194 6.86 -66.72 -2.03
CA LYS A 194 7.83 -67.75 -2.47
C LYS A 194 8.56 -68.37 -1.28
N ILE A 195 9.11 -67.55 -0.38
CA ILE A 195 9.81 -68.02 0.82
C ILE A 195 8.89 -68.92 1.66
N GLN A 196 7.64 -68.48 1.86
CA GLN A 196 6.66 -69.24 2.61
C GLN A 196 6.32 -70.58 1.93
N ASN A 197 6.13 -70.58 0.62
CA ASN A 197 5.88 -71.82 -0.14
C ASN A 197 7.07 -72.77 -0.03
N THR A 198 8.32 -72.30 -0.23
CA THR A 198 9.52 -73.13 -0.08
C THR A 198 9.63 -73.72 1.33
N ALA A 199 9.32 -72.94 2.37
CA ALA A 199 9.30 -73.45 3.74
C ALA A 199 8.24 -74.54 3.95
N ASN A 200 7.03 -74.33 3.42
CA ASN A 200 5.95 -75.31 3.49
C ASN A 200 6.29 -76.60 2.73
N ASP A 201 6.84 -76.48 1.52
CA ASP A 201 7.23 -77.61 0.67
C ASP A 201 8.32 -78.44 1.34
N PHE A 202 9.31 -77.79 1.95
CA PHE A 202 10.37 -78.44 2.71
C PHE A 202 9.82 -79.20 3.93
N MET A 203 8.96 -78.56 4.73
CA MET A 203 8.32 -79.18 5.90
C MET A 203 7.43 -80.37 5.52
N ALA A 204 6.67 -80.25 4.43
CA ALA A 204 5.85 -81.35 3.93
C ALA A 204 6.72 -82.53 3.47
N SER A 205 7.79 -82.25 2.72
CA SER A 205 8.73 -83.28 2.25
C SER A 205 9.45 -83.98 3.40
N LEU A 206 9.90 -83.21 4.41
CA LEU A 206 10.53 -83.75 5.62
C LEU A 206 9.58 -84.69 6.37
N LYS A 207 8.32 -84.27 6.56
CA LYS A 207 7.30 -85.07 7.23
C LYS A 207 7.08 -86.41 6.52
N VAL A 208 6.91 -86.41 5.20
CA VAL A 208 6.73 -87.63 4.41
C VAL A 208 7.92 -88.58 4.58
N LEU A 209 9.15 -88.05 4.49
CA LEU A 209 10.35 -88.87 4.63
C LEU A 209 10.50 -89.45 6.04
N THR A 210 10.21 -88.66 7.08
CA THR A 210 10.24 -89.13 8.46
C THR A 210 9.18 -90.19 8.72
N GLU A 211 7.94 -90.01 8.23
CA GLU A 211 6.86 -91.00 8.36
C GLU A 211 7.21 -92.31 7.65
N GLN A 212 7.81 -92.23 6.45
CA GLN A 212 8.27 -93.41 5.72
C GLN A 212 9.34 -94.16 6.49
N ILE A 213 10.37 -93.47 7.01
CA ILE A 213 11.43 -94.08 7.82
C ILE A 213 10.85 -94.73 9.07
N HIS A 214 9.92 -94.06 9.78
CA HIS A 214 9.25 -94.64 10.94
C HIS A 214 8.49 -95.92 10.58
N SER A 215 7.69 -95.90 9.50
CA SER A 215 6.98 -97.08 9.00
C SER A 215 7.94 -98.23 8.68
N ASP A 216 9.05 -97.94 8.01
CA ASP A 216 10.04 -98.96 7.62
C ASP A 216 10.75 -99.54 8.84
N VAL A 217 11.08 -98.73 9.85
CA VAL A 217 11.62 -99.20 11.13
C VAL A 217 10.65 -100.15 11.83
N GLU A 218 9.34 -99.84 11.86
CA GLU A 218 8.34 -100.73 12.46
C GLU A 218 8.22 -102.07 11.70
N LYS A 219 8.24 -102.04 10.37
CA LYS A 219 8.28 -103.27 9.55
C LYS A 219 9.56 -104.08 9.81
N MET A 220 10.72 -103.44 9.89
CA MET A 220 11.99 -104.11 10.19
C MET A 220 11.94 -104.83 11.54
N LYS A 221 11.42 -104.18 12.59
CA LYS A 221 11.21 -104.81 13.92
C LYS A 221 10.29 -106.04 13.85
N GLN A 222 9.28 -106.02 12.97
CA GLN A 222 8.30 -107.09 12.86
C GLN A 222 8.83 -108.32 12.09
N TYR A 223 9.58 -108.10 11.01
CA TYR A 223 9.93 -109.15 10.04
C TYR A 223 11.36 -109.66 10.11
N LEU A 224 12.31 -108.92 10.68
CA LEU A 224 13.73 -109.33 10.77
C LEU A 224 14.04 -110.03 12.10
N LYS A 225 13.41 -111.18 12.36
CA LYS A 225 13.73 -112.06 13.48
C LYS A 225 14.86 -113.02 13.17
#